data_AF-A0A259K3V3-F1
#
_entry.id   AF-A0A259K3V3-F1
#
_cell.length_a   1.000
_cell.length_b   1.000
_cell.length_c   1.000
_cell.angle_alpha   90.00
_cell.angle_beta   90.00
_cell.angle_gamma   90.00
#
_symmetry.space_group_name_H-M   'P 1'
#
loop_
_entity.id
_entity.type
_entity.pdbx_description
1 polymer ?
#
loop_
_entity_poly.entity_id
_entity_poly.type
_entity_poly.pdbx_seq_one_letter_code
_entity_poly.pdbx_strand_id
1 'polypeptide(L)' 'MSQTYEFYAERVREATAAADAATLDNVRDRALRSAATWSTLADQARAVTEQRVKTEREKAALRAEEARLAAEA' A
#
# COMPACT_ATOMS: atom_id res chain seq x y z
N MET A 1 10.00 -12.16 4.46
CA MET A 1 9.93 -10.69 4.25
C MET A 1 8.48 -10.34 3.94
N SER A 2 7.79 -9.60 4.81
CA SER A 2 6.42 -9.13 4.52
C SER A 2 6.47 -8.06 3.43
N GLN A 3 5.66 -8.20 2.39
CA GLN A 3 5.60 -7.25 1.28
C GLN A 3 4.75 -6.04 1.69
N THR A 4 5.38 -5.00 2.24
CA THR A 4 4.71 -3.77 2.71
C THR A 4 4.67 -2.69 1.63
N TYR A 5 3.93 -1.61 1.88
CA TYR A 5 3.93 -0.42 1.01
C TYR A 5 5.36 0.11 0.82
N GLU A 6 6.15 0.21 1.89
CA GLU A 6 7.51 0.74 1.87
C GLU A 6 8.44 -0.11 1.00
N PHE A 7 8.26 -1.44 1.06
CA PHE A 7 9.00 -2.36 0.20
C PHE A 7 8.70 -2.08 -1.28
N TYR A 8 7.42 -2.02 -1.67
CA TYR A 8 7.06 -1.73 -3.06
C TYR A 8 7.46 -0.33 -3.49
N ALA A 9 7.35 0.67 -2.61
CA ALA A 9 7.76 2.04 -2.88
C ALA A 9 9.28 2.15 -3.14
N GLU A 10 10.11 1.38 -2.44
CA GLU A 10 11.55 1.30 -2.75
C GLU A 10 11.77 0.70 -4.14
N ARG A 11 11.05 -0.37 -4.51
CA ARG A 11 11.15 -0.96 -5.86
C ARG A 11 10.72 0.01 -6.95
N VAL A 12 9.73 0.86 -6.70
CA VAL A 12 9.36 1.96 -7.61
C VAL A 12 10.54 2.93 -7.77
N ARG A 13 11.12 3.40 -6.66
CA ARG A 13 12.27 4.33 -6.69
C ARG A 13 13.45 3.76 -7.47
N GLU A 14 13.83 2.52 -7.20
CA GLU A 14 14.92 1.83 -7.90
C GLU A 14 14.63 1.73 -9.42
N ALA A 15 13.42 1.33 -9.80
CA ALA A 15 13.04 1.17 -11.19
C ALA A 15 12.97 2.50 -11.94
N THR A 16 12.47 3.56 -11.30
CA THR A 16 12.46 4.92 -11.88
C THR A 16 13.88 5.44 -12.04
N ALA A 17 14.76 5.28 -11.03
CA ALA A 17 16.15 5.68 -11.13
C ALA A 17 16.88 4.94 -12.27
N ALA A 18 16.58 3.65 -12.46
CA ALA A 18 17.10 2.88 -13.59
C ALA A 18 16.59 3.38 -14.95
N ALA A 19 15.33 3.83 -15.02
CA ALA A 19 14.77 4.43 -16.22
C ALA A 19 15.43 5.78 -16.54
N ASP A 20 15.71 6.60 -15.52
CA ASP A 20 16.36 7.90 -15.67
C ASP A 20 17.83 7.78 -16.11
N ALA A 21 18.52 6.73 -15.64
CA ALA A 21 19.90 6.44 -16.02
C ALA A 21 20.03 5.70 -17.37
N ALA A 22 18.93 5.24 -17.96
CA ALA A 22 18.97 4.45 -19.19
C ALA A 22 19.36 5.30 -20.40
N THR A 23 20.35 4.83 -21.16
CA THR A 23 20.80 5.47 -22.40
C THR A 23 20.11 4.93 -23.65
N LEU A 24 19.38 3.82 -23.53
CA LEU A 24 18.62 3.20 -24.60
C LEU A 24 17.14 3.20 -24.25
N ASP A 25 16.30 3.59 -25.21
CA ASP A 25 14.85 3.69 -25.03
C ASP A 25 14.21 2.36 -24.60
N ASN A 26 14.66 1.24 -25.18
CA ASN A 26 14.13 -0.08 -24.83
C ASN A 26 14.42 -0.48 -23.36
N VAL A 27 15.54 -0.01 -22.80
CA VAL A 27 15.89 -0.21 -21.38
C VAL A 27 15.05 0.70 -20.51
N ARG A 28 14.91 1.98 -20.88
CA ARG A 28 14.05 2.95 -20.20
C ARG A 28 12.61 2.45 -20.11
N ASP A 29 12.03 2.02 -21.23
CA ASP A 29 10.66 1.53 -21.30
C ASP A 29 10.45 0.28 -20.44
N ARG A 30 11.42 -0.63 -20.41
CA ARG A 30 11.35 -1.81 -19.55
C ARG A 30 11.36 -1.41 -18.07
N ALA A 31 12.24 -0.48 -17.69
CA ALA A 31 12.33 0.01 -16.32
C ALA A 31 11.04 0.73 -15.89
N LEU A 32 10.44 1.55 -16.76
CA LEU A 32 9.16 2.20 -16.52
C LEU A 32 8.01 1.19 -16.35
N ARG A 33 7.96 0.11 -17.14
CA ARG A 33 6.98 -0.97 -16.95
C ARG A 33 7.15 -1.67 -15.59
N SER A 34 8.39 -1.87 -15.15
CA SER A 34 8.66 -2.40 -13.81
C SER A 34 8.19 -1.42 -12.73
N ALA A 35 8.50 -0.13 -12.85
CA ALA A 35 8.04 0.90 -11.92
C ALA A 35 6.50 0.92 -11.81
N ALA A 36 5.78 0.85 -12.94
CA ALA A 36 4.32 0.81 -12.97
C ALA A 36 3.74 -0.41 -12.23
N THR A 37 4.36 -1.57 -12.41
CA THR A 37 3.98 -2.81 -11.70
C THR A 37 4.17 -2.64 -10.19
N TRP A 38 5.33 -2.12 -9.77
CA TRP A 38 5.61 -1.89 -8.35
C TRP A 38 4.69 -0.84 -7.74
N SER A 39 4.35 0.22 -8.48
CA SER A 39 3.42 1.25 -8.03
C SER A 39 2.05 0.67 -7.74
N THR A 40 1.55 -0.17 -8.65
CA THR A 40 0.25 -0.84 -8.48
C THR A 40 0.22 -1.69 -7.20
N LEU A 41 1.31 -2.42 -6.93
CA LEU A 41 1.43 -3.23 -5.71
C LEU A 41 1.54 -2.37 -4.43
N ALA A 42 2.24 -1.24 -4.51
CA ALA A 42 2.31 -0.27 -3.42
C ALA A 42 0.92 0.27 -3.08
N ASP A 43 0.15 0.68 -4.09
CA ASP A 43 -1.20 1.20 -3.92
C ASP A 43 -2.14 0.15 -3.30
N GLN A 44 -2.03 -1.11 -3.73
CA GLN A 44 -2.78 -2.21 -3.13
C GLN A 44 -2.41 -2.43 -1.66
N ALA A 45 -1.12 -2.45 -1.33
CA ALA A 45 -0.65 -2.61 0.05
C ALA A 45 -1.14 -1.48 0.96
N ARG A 46 -1.15 -0.25 0.43
CA ARG A 46 -1.69 0.92 1.11
C ARG A 46 -3.20 0.77 1.34
N ALA A 47 -3.96 0.43 0.31
CA ALA A 47 -5.41 0.25 0.39
C ALA A 47 -5.81 -0.83 1.41
N VAL A 48 -5.09 -1.96 1.45
CA VAL A 48 -5.31 -3.01 2.46
C VAL A 48 -5.06 -2.48 3.86
N THR A 49 -4.00 -1.71 4.06
CA THR A 49 -3.67 -1.13 5.38
C THR A 49 -4.74 -0.14 5.83
N GLU A 50 -5.16 0.76 4.94
CA GLU A 50 -6.24 1.73 5.21
C GLU A 50 -7.56 1.03 5.53
N GLN A 51 -7.91 -0.02 4.77
CA GLN A 51 -9.13 -0.79 5.01
C GLN A 51 -9.09 -1.52 6.36
N ARG A 52 -7.94 -2.06 6.77
CA ARG A 52 -7.78 -2.67 8.10
C ARG A 52 -7.99 -1.65 9.21
N VAL A 53 -7.41 -0.46 9.10
CA VAL A 53 -7.60 0.61 10.09
C VAL A 53 -9.07 1.02 10.18
N LYS A 54 -9.75 1.14 9.03
CA LYS A 54 -11.20 1.45 8.98
C LYS A 54 -12.01 0.37 9.69
N THR A 55 -11.83 -0.89 9.34
CA THR A 55 -12.58 -2.01 9.94
C THR A 55 -12.33 -2.12 11.44
N GLU A 56 -11.10 -1.92 11.92
CA GLU A 56 -10.83 -1.96 13.35
C GLU A 56 -11.49 -0.81 14.12
N ARG A 57 -11.57 0.39 13.52
CA ARG A 57 -12.32 1.52 14.10
C ARG A 57 -13.81 1.22 14.17
N GLU A 58 -14.40 0.68 13.11
CA GLU A 58 -15.82 0.29 13.08
C GLU A 58 -16.13 -0.76 14.15
N LYS A 59 -15.30 -1.81 14.25
CA LYS A 59 -15.45 -2.83 15.30
C LYS A 59 -15.25 -2.29 16.71
N ALA A 60 -14.34 -1.34 16.90
CA ALA A 60 -14.15 -0.70 18.21
C ALA A 60 -15.36 0.15 18.60
N ALA A 61 -15.95 0.88 17.64
CA ALA A 61 -17.17 1.67 17.86
C ALA A 61 -18.36 0.77 18.21
N LEU A 62 -18.56 -0.33 17.49
CA LEU A 62 -19.61 -1.30 17.79
C LEU A 62 -19.46 -1.89 19.20
N ARG A 63 -18.25 -2.33 19.57
CA ARG A 63 -17.98 -2.84 20.92
C ARG A 63 -18.21 -1.80 22.02
N ALA A 64 -17.88 -0.54 21.76
CA ALA A 64 -18.11 0.54 22.71
C ALA A 64 -19.61 0.85 22.89
N GLU A 65 -20.38 0.83 21.80
CA GLU A 65 -21.84 0.99 21.82
C GLU A 65 -22.51 -0.18 22.58
N GLU A 66 -22.12 -1.42 22.28
CA GLU A 66 -22.59 -2.61 22.99
C GLU A 66 -22.29 -2.54 24.49
N ALA A 67 -21.08 -2.11 24.88
CA ALA A 67 -20.71 -1.94 26.28
C ALA A 67 -21.52 -0.83 26.98
N ARG A 68 -21.83 0.26 26.27
CA ARG A 68 -22.69 1.34 26.79
C ARG A 68 -24.11 0.83 27.06
N LEU A 69 -24.70 0.16 26.08
CA LEU A 69 -26.05 -0.40 26.21
C LEU A 69 -26.13 -1.44 27.34
N ALA A 70 -25.10 -2.28 27.51
CA ALA A 70 -25.04 -3.24 28.60
C ALA A 70 -24.88 -2.60 29.98
N ALA A 71 -24.29 -1.41 30.08
CA ALA A 71 -24.15 -0.68 31.34
C ALA A 71 -25.39 0.14 31.72
N GLU A 72 -26.23 0.48 30.73
CA GLU A 72 -27.48 1.22 30.92
C GLU A 72 -28.69 0.31 31.22
N ALA A 73 -28.56 -1.01 31.03
CA ALA A 73 -29.57 -2.02 31.30
C ALA A 73 -29.44 -2.64 32.70
#